data_AF-A0A957U0B2-F1
#
_entry.id   AF-A0A957U0B2-F1
#
_cell.length_a   1.000
_cell.length_b   1.000
_cell.length_c   1.000
_cell.angle_alpha   90.00
_cell.angle_beta   90.00
_cell.angle_gamma   90.00
#
_symmetry.space_group_name_H-M   'P 1'
#
loop_
_entity.id
_entity.type
_entity.pdbx_description
1 polymer ?
#
loop_
_entity_poly.entity_id
_entity_poly.type
_entity_poly.pdbx_seq_one_letter_code
_entity_poly.pdbx_strand_id
1 'polypeptide(L)'
;MAHPRQAEHPSVDRRWSAALIYGGVIALAVLAWMGYWFAVADRYRVFLYFHAMGPLYPDTSPFSAVTVSRYWMTGPVAGGGLLVLYSAANWLAGRFISGYRPPPWQLVWLVAALAVGFTLPLLVMTQNHPPMPALIAVRVTGATLIALVFAIAPGDWAATRPGQLLWLAAQGMGVALLLQTIIHIPRMGIWLQQDRWGWVVVVIGGLCVGVAWVWMLNVVHRQRGAPKTDPRLQLVAGFCIAYLLLPLLHHLVGTDGYFYITNSDNFFARTVAAQLAAWGVTAGAVWLINRAST
;
A
#
# COMPACT_ATOMS: atom_id res chain seq x y z
N MET A 1 -11.26 -48.23 -2.95
CA MET A 1 -10.42 -47.26 -2.21
C MET A 1 -9.47 -46.61 -3.21
N ALA A 2 -9.67 -45.33 -3.54
CA ALA A 2 -8.82 -44.63 -4.50
C ALA A 2 -7.57 -44.10 -3.76
N HIS A 3 -6.38 -44.48 -4.24
CA HIS A 3 -5.13 -43.92 -3.73
C HIS A 3 -5.15 -42.39 -3.88
N PRO A 4 -4.85 -41.62 -2.81
CA PRO A 4 -4.69 -40.17 -2.94
C PRO A 4 -3.54 -39.91 -3.91
N ARG A 5 -3.83 -39.29 -5.06
CA ARG A 5 -2.80 -38.83 -5.99
C ARG A 5 -1.87 -37.89 -5.22
N GLN A 6 -0.61 -38.28 -5.06
CA GLN A 6 0.43 -37.38 -4.60
C GLN A 6 0.43 -36.19 -5.57
N ALA A 7 0.15 -35.00 -5.06
CA ALA A 7 0.19 -33.79 -5.86
C ALA A 7 1.64 -33.59 -6.32
N GLU A 8 1.92 -33.88 -7.59
CA GLU A 8 3.23 -33.64 -8.18
C GLU A 8 3.61 -32.17 -7.98
N HIS A 9 4.69 -31.93 -7.25
CA HIS A 9 5.25 -30.60 -7.15
C HIS A 9 5.66 -30.14 -8.56
N PRO A 10 5.20 -28.97 -9.02
CA PRO A 10 5.59 -28.48 -10.34
C PRO A 10 7.12 -28.41 -10.42
N SER A 11 7.68 -28.87 -11.54
CA SER A 11 9.13 -28.82 -11.78
C SER A 11 9.64 -27.39 -11.61
N VAL A 12 10.91 -27.26 -11.20
CA VAL A 12 11.57 -25.97 -10.97
C VAL A 12 11.40 -25.04 -12.18
N ASP A 13 11.54 -25.58 -13.38
CA ASP A 13 11.43 -24.83 -14.65
C ASP A 13 10.03 -24.23 -14.86
N ARG A 14 8.97 -24.97 -14.53
CA ARG A 14 7.59 -24.47 -14.65
C ARG A 14 7.32 -23.33 -13.67
N ARG A 15 7.90 -23.39 -12.46
CA ARG A 15 7.76 -22.34 -11.45
C ARG A 15 8.40 -21.03 -11.91
N TRP A 16 9.61 -21.09 -12.45
CA TRP A 16 10.30 -19.91 -12.97
C TRP A 16 9.64 -19.34 -14.21
N SER A 17 9.19 -20.20 -15.14
CA SER A 17 8.46 -19.76 -16.34
C SER A 17 7.19 -18.99 -15.97
N ALA A 18 6.39 -19.51 -15.03
CA ALA A 18 5.21 -18.81 -14.53
C ALA A 18 5.57 -17.49 -13.82
N ALA A 19 6.62 -17.48 -12.99
CA ALA A 19 7.07 -16.27 -12.32
C ALA A 19 7.57 -15.21 -13.31
N LEU A 20 8.22 -15.60 -14.41
CA LEU A 20 8.66 -14.70 -15.47
C LEU A 20 7.46 -14.02 -16.15
N ILE A 21 6.41 -14.78 -16.47
CA ILE A 21 5.20 -14.22 -17.09
C ILE A 21 4.51 -13.24 -16.14
N TYR A 22 4.26 -13.67 -14.89
CA TYR A 22 3.55 -12.85 -13.90
C TYR A 22 4.35 -11.60 -13.54
N GLY A 23 5.65 -11.77 -13.25
CA GLY A 23 6.55 -10.68 -12.91
C GLY A 23 6.75 -9.71 -14.07
N GLY A 24 6.82 -10.21 -15.30
CA GLY A 24 6.93 -9.39 -16.51
C GLY A 24 5.68 -8.54 -16.76
N VAL A 25 4.48 -9.11 -16.65
CA VAL A 25 3.21 -8.37 -16.78
C VAL A 25 3.09 -7.30 -15.70
N ILE A 26 3.44 -7.64 -14.46
CA ILE A 26 3.44 -6.70 -13.34
C ILE A 26 4.43 -5.55 -13.57
N ALA A 27 5.66 -5.86 -13.98
CA ALA A 27 6.67 -4.86 -14.29
C ALA A 27 6.20 -3.93 -15.40
N LEU A 28 5.64 -4.48 -16.48
CA LEU A 28 5.10 -3.70 -17.59
C LEU A 28 3.99 -2.75 -17.14
N ALA A 29 3.02 -3.24 -16.35
CA ALA A 29 1.93 -2.40 -15.84
C ALA A 29 2.44 -1.25 -14.97
N VAL A 30 3.36 -1.53 -14.05
CA VAL A 30 3.95 -0.53 -13.15
C VAL A 30 4.77 0.49 -13.94
N LEU A 31 5.61 0.04 -14.87
CA LEU A 31 6.42 0.92 -15.71
C LEU A 31 5.54 1.76 -16.65
N ALA A 32 4.41 1.24 -17.12
CA ALA A 32 3.44 2.00 -17.91
C ALA A 32 2.80 3.13 -17.09
N TRP A 33 2.35 2.86 -15.86
CA TRP A 33 1.81 3.92 -14.98
C TRP A 33 2.86 4.95 -14.60
N MET A 34 4.08 4.51 -14.26
CA MET A 34 5.19 5.42 -13.97
C MET A 34 5.59 6.26 -15.18
N GLY A 35 5.69 5.63 -16.35
CA GLY A 35 5.92 6.31 -17.62
C GLY A 35 4.85 7.34 -17.92
N TYR A 36 3.58 7.00 -17.70
CA TYR A 36 2.48 7.94 -17.84
C TYR A 36 2.67 9.15 -16.92
N TRP A 37 2.85 8.98 -15.61
CA TRP A 37 2.95 10.12 -14.68
C TRP A 37 4.22 10.97 -14.88
N PHE A 38 5.36 10.35 -15.18
CA PHE A 38 6.64 11.08 -15.24
C PHE A 38 7.00 11.60 -16.64
N ALA A 39 6.54 10.95 -17.70
CA ALA A 39 6.91 11.29 -19.08
C ALA A 39 5.76 11.85 -19.93
N VAL A 40 4.51 11.42 -19.70
CA VAL A 40 3.38 11.74 -20.58
C VAL A 40 2.44 12.78 -19.98
N ALA A 41 2.05 12.61 -18.73
CA ALA A 41 1.04 13.43 -18.08
C ALA A 41 1.58 14.83 -17.75
N ASP A 42 0.67 15.80 -17.72
CA ASP A 42 0.99 17.16 -17.30
C ASP A 42 1.40 17.18 -15.83
N ARG A 43 2.69 17.38 -15.57
CA ARG A 43 3.27 17.37 -14.22
C ARG A 43 2.82 18.54 -13.36
N TYR A 44 2.39 19.65 -13.96
CA TYR A 44 1.77 20.74 -13.21
C TYR A 44 0.44 20.30 -12.60
N ARG A 45 -0.24 19.32 -13.21
CA ARG A 45 -1.46 18.71 -12.67
C ARG A 45 -1.18 17.51 -11.78
N VAL A 46 -0.36 16.57 -12.25
CA VAL A 46 -0.12 15.30 -11.52
C VAL A 46 0.69 15.52 -10.25
N PHE A 47 1.70 16.40 -10.28
CA PHE A 47 2.57 16.67 -9.13
C PHE A 47 2.36 18.05 -8.51
N LEU A 48 1.40 18.82 -9.02
CA LEU A 48 1.03 20.15 -8.49
C LEU A 48 2.20 21.12 -8.43
N TYR A 49 3.03 21.16 -9.49
CA TYR A 49 4.14 22.11 -9.57
C TYR A 49 3.63 23.55 -9.45
N PHE A 50 4.28 24.31 -8.57
CA PHE A 50 3.96 25.72 -8.29
C PHE A 50 2.51 25.96 -7.81
N HIS A 51 1.83 24.91 -7.36
CA HIS A 51 0.50 25.04 -6.78
C HIS A 51 0.57 25.73 -5.41
N ALA A 52 -0.32 26.69 -5.16
CA ALA A 52 -0.38 27.40 -3.89
C ALA A 52 -0.98 26.51 -2.79
N MET A 53 -0.12 25.91 -1.96
CA MET A 53 -0.51 25.01 -0.87
C MET A 53 -0.59 25.69 0.51
N GLY A 54 -0.58 27.02 0.52
CA GLY A 54 -0.61 27.83 1.73
C GLY A 54 0.73 27.91 2.46
N PRO A 55 0.77 28.57 3.63
CA PRO A 55 2.01 28.95 4.29
C PRO A 55 2.82 27.77 4.85
N LEU A 56 2.21 26.59 4.99
CA LEU A 56 2.91 25.38 5.45
C LEU A 56 3.77 24.74 4.36
N TYR A 57 3.47 24.99 3.09
CA TYR A 57 4.19 24.46 1.93
C TYR A 57 4.41 25.60 0.92
N PRO A 58 5.29 26.57 1.25
CA PRO A 58 5.49 27.75 0.42
C PRO A 58 6.25 27.44 -0.89
N ASP A 59 7.03 26.36 -0.90
CA ASP A 59 7.76 25.88 -2.08
C ASP A 59 7.13 24.59 -2.60
N THR A 60 6.56 24.66 -3.80
CA THR A 60 6.03 23.54 -4.58
C THR A 60 6.74 23.40 -5.92
N SER A 61 7.99 23.89 -6.01
CA SER A 61 8.86 23.68 -7.17
C SER A 61 9.14 22.19 -7.40
N PRO A 62 9.63 21.78 -8.59
CA PRO A 62 9.82 20.37 -8.95
C PRO A 62 10.66 19.56 -7.96
N PHE A 63 11.61 20.17 -7.24
CA PHE A 63 12.46 19.45 -6.28
C PHE A 63 12.31 19.91 -4.84
N SER A 64 11.27 20.70 -4.55
CA SER A 64 10.84 20.98 -3.18
C SER A 64 10.54 19.69 -2.41
N ALA A 65 10.65 19.74 -1.08
CA ALA A 65 10.42 18.58 -0.23
C ALA A 65 9.01 17.97 -0.42
N VAL A 66 7.99 18.81 -0.60
CA VAL A 66 6.60 18.37 -0.82
C VAL A 66 6.44 17.68 -2.17
N THR A 67 7.02 18.22 -3.24
CA THR A 67 6.92 17.62 -4.57
C THR A 67 7.72 16.33 -4.68
N VAL A 68 8.91 16.28 -4.08
CA VAL A 68 9.69 15.04 -3.92
C VAL A 68 8.87 14.00 -3.17
N SER A 69 8.08 14.41 -2.17
CA SER A 69 7.18 13.50 -1.47
C SER A 69 6.12 12.87 -2.38
N ARG A 70 5.56 13.65 -3.30
CA ARG A 70 4.59 13.18 -4.30
C ARG A 70 5.23 12.19 -5.25
N TYR A 71 6.49 12.41 -5.68
CA TYR A 71 7.15 11.47 -6.57
C TYR A 71 7.25 10.08 -5.97
N TRP A 72 7.69 9.93 -4.72
CA TRP A 72 7.81 8.57 -4.17
C TRP A 72 6.44 7.98 -3.79
N MET A 73 5.41 8.80 -3.56
CA MET A 73 4.02 8.35 -3.39
C MET A 73 3.42 7.72 -4.65
N THR A 74 4.01 7.90 -5.84
CA THR A 74 3.60 7.17 -7.05
C THR A 74 3.73 5.65 -6.89
N GLY A 75 4.76 5.17 -6.17
CA GLY A 75 4.97 3.76 -5.88
C GLY A 75 3.81 3.14 -5.07
N PRO A 76 3.47 3.69 -3.90
CA PRO A 76 2.25 3.38 -3.14
C PRO A 76 0.97 3.38 -3.97
N VAL A 77 0.74 4.39 -4.81
CA VAL A 77 -0.46 4.47 -5.67
C VAL A 77 -0.49 3.35 -6.70
N ALA A 78 0.62 3.13 -7.42
CA ALA A 78 0.76 2.02 -8.37
C ALA A 78 0.62 0.65 -7.68
N GLY A 79 1.22 0.49 -6.50
CA GLY A 79 1.09 -0.70 -5.68
C GLY A 79 -0.34 -0.95 -5.22
N GLY A 80 -1.10 0.09 -4.89
CA GLY A 80 -2.53 0.00 -4.60
C GLY A 80 -3.34 -0.48 -5.80
N GLY A 81 -3.09 0.11 -6.98
CA GLY A 81 -3.74 -0.32 -8.22
C GLY A 81 -3.44 -1.79 -8.53
N LEU A 82 -2.17 -2.17 -8.38
CA LEU A 82 -1.74 -3.55 -8.57
C LEU A 82 -2.34 -4.49 -7.52
N LEU A 83 -2.39 -4.13 -6.25
CA LEU A 83 -2.99 -4.94 -5.18
C LEU A 83 -4.43 -5.31 -5.54
N VAL A 84 -5.23 -4.34 -6.00
CA VAL A 84 -6.62 -4.56 -6.42
C VAL A 84 -6.69 -5.47 -7.64
N LEU A 85 -6.00 -5.10 -8.73
CA LEU A 85 -6.08 -5.83 -10.00
C LEU A 85 -5.52 -7.25 -9.88
N TYR A 86 -4.38 -7.42 -9.23
CA TYR A 86 -3.72 -8.70 -9.05
C TYR A 86 -4.51 -9.62 -8.12
N SER A 87 -5.05 -9.10 -7.01
CA SER A 87 -5.91 -9.89 -6.13
C SER A 87 -7.21 -10.29 -6.83
N ALA A 88 -7.83 -9.39 -7.59
CA ALA A 88 -9.04 -9.69 -8.35
C ALA A 88 -8.79 -10.75 -9.44
N ALA A 89 -7.69 -10.63 -10.20
CA ALA A 89 -7.31 -11.61 -11.21
C ALA A 89 -7.06 -13.00 -10.60
N ASN A 90 -6.32 -13.07 -9.48
CA ASN A 90 -6.09 -14.33 -8.78
C ASN A 90 -7.36 -14.93 -8.19
N TRP A 91 -8.24 -14.09 -7.65
CA TRP A 91 -9.55 -14.53 -7.17
C TRP A 91 -10.39 -15.13 -8.30
N LEU A 92 -10.51 -14.45 -9.44
CA LEU A 92 -11.23 -14.93 -10.62
C LEU A 92 -10.62 -16.25 -11.12
N ALA A 93 -9.31 -16.30 -11.32
CA ALA A 93 -8.62 -17.51 -11.76
C ALA A 93 -8.84 -18.69 -10.80
N GLY A 94 -8.81 -18.45 -9.48
CA GLY A 94 -9.13 -19.46 -8.47
C GLY A 94 -10.58 -19.96 -8.49
N ARG A 95 -11.51 -19.24 -9.14
CA ARG A 95 -12.91 -19.69 -9.32
C ARG A 95 -13.13 -20.46 -10.61
N PHE A 96 -12.43 -20.10 -11.68
CA PHE A 96 -12.70 -20.62 -13.01
C PHE A 96 -11.69 -21.67 -13.49
N ILE A 97 -10.49 -21.73 -12.90
CA ILE A 97 -9.44 -22.67 -13.29
C ILE A 97 -9.23 -23.66 -12.15
N SER A 98 -9.65 -24.90 -12.36
CA SER A 98 -9.54 -25.98 -11.36
C SER A 98 -8.07 -26.19 -10.96
N GLY A 99 -7.80 -26.17 -9.66
CA GLY A 99 -6.46 -26.37 -9.11
C GLY A 99 -5.51 -25.17 -9.30
N TYR A 100 -6.00 -24.02 -9.76
CA TYR A 100 -5.18 -22.83 -9.93
C TYR A 100 -4.51 -22.40 -8.62
N ARG A 101 -3.21 -22.15 -8.70
CA ARG A 101 -2.43 -21.45 -7.68
C ARG A 101 -1.44 -20.53 -8.39
N PRO A 102 -1.32 -19.26 -7.98
CA PRO A 102 -0.31 -18.39 -8.54
C PRO A 102 1.10 -18.89 -8.22
N PRO A 103 2.12 -18.51 -9.01
CA PRO A 103 3.51 -18.73 -8.64
C PRO A 103 3.84 -18.06 -7.29
N PRO A 104 4.86 -18.57 -6.55
CA PRO A 104 5.28 -17.98 -5.29
C PRO A 104 5.58 -16.50 -5.47
N TRP A 105 4.94 -15.66 -4.64
CA TRP A 105 5.01 -14.21 -4.78
C TRP A 105 6.44 -13.67 -4.71
N GLN A 106 7.34 -14.34 -3.99
CA GLN A 106 8.75 -13.95 -3.90
C GLN A 106 9.46 -14.02 -5.26
N LEU A 107 9.15 -15.05 -6.06
CA LEU A 107 9.73 -15.20 -7.40
C LEU A 107 9.14 -14.17 -8.36
N VAL A 108 7.82 -13.96 -8.29
CA VAL A 108 7.12 -12.93 -9.07
C VAL A 108 7.69 -11.54 -8.75
N TRP A 109 7.85 -11.23 -7.46
CA TRP A 109 8.44 -10.00 -6.99
C TRP A 109 9.90 -9.87 -7.45
N LEU A 110 10.73 -10.90 -7.35
CA LEU A 110 12.12 -10.84 -7.80
C LEU A 110 12.22 -10.49 -9.28
N VAL A 111 11.44 -11.15 -10.14
CA VAL A 111 11.39 -10.85 -11.58
C VAL A 111 10.95 -9.41 -11.80
N ALA A 112 9.84 -8.99 -11.19
CA ALA A 112 9.33 -7.63 -11.33
C ALA A 112 10.32 -6.58 -10.81
N ALA A 113 10.96 -6.86 -9.68
CA ALA A 113 11.90 -5.96 -9.01
C ALA A 113 13.17 -5.74 -9.81
N LEU A 114 13.68 -6.76 -10.51
CA LEU A 114 14.82 -6.59 -11.41
C LEU A 114 14.47 -5.67 -12.59
N ALA A 115 13.33 -5.91 -13.25
CA ALA A 115 12.89 -5.10 -14.38
C ALA A 115 12.57 -3.65 -13.97
N VAL A 116 11.78 -3.47 -12.91
CA VAL A 116 11.40 -2.15 -12.38
C VAL A 116 12.61 -1.43 -11.79
N GLY A 117 13.42 -2.11 -10.99
CA GLY A 117 14.60 -1.55 -10.33
C GLY A 117 15.66 -1.04 -11.30
N PHE A 118 15.78 -1.64 -12.47
CA PHE A 118 16.66 -1.16 -13.55
C PHE A 118 16.01 -0.04 -14.38
N THR A 119 14.75 -0.24 -14.81
CA THR A 119 14.12 0.62 -15.82
C THR A 119 13.57 1.91 -15.23
N LEU A 120 12.96 1.86 -14.04
CA LEU A 120 12.33 3.02 -13.41
C LEU A 120 13.31 4.18 -13.15
N PRO A 121 14.51 3.99 -12.56
CA PRO A 121 15.44 5.09 -12.34
C PRO A 121 15.89 5.72 -13.67
N LEU A 122 16.15 4.91 -14.71
CA LEU A 122 16.49 5.43 -16.04
C LEU A 122 15.36 6.27 -16.63
N LEU A 123 14.12 5.78 -16.52
CA LEU A 123 12.93 6.49 -16.97
C LEU A 123 12.80 7.86 -16.31
N VAL A 124 12.83 7.93 -14.98
CA VAL A 124 12.62 9.21 -14.26
C VAL A 124 13.82 10.15 -14.35
N MET A 125 15.03 9.65 -14.60
CA MET A 125 16.21 10.49 -14.82
C MET A 125 16.31 11.03 -16.25
N THR A 126 15.71 10.38 -17.24
CA THR A 126 15.87 10.76 -18.66
C THR A 126 14.64 11.35 -19.31
N GLN A 127 13.44 10.88 -18.92
CA GLN A 127 12.17 11.32 -19.53
C GLN A 127 11.44 12.38 -18.68
N ASN A 128 11.96 12.68 -17.49
CA ASN A 128 11.41 13.73 -16.64
C ASN A 128 11.99 15.10 -17.03
N HIS A 129 11.20 16.17 -16.93
CA HIS A 129 11.62 17.56 -17.14
C HIS A 129 11.15 18.47 -15.97
N PRO A 130 12.06 18.98 -15.14
CA PRO A 130 13.50 18.73 -15.18
C PRO A 130 13.87 17.26 -14.90
N PRO A 131 14.98 16.76 -15.46
CA PRO A 131 15.54 15.44 -15.15
C PRO A 131 15.65 15.22 -13.64
N MET A 132 15.15 14.09 -13.14
CA MET A 132 15.14 13.82 -11.72
C MET A 132 16.57 13.53 -11.21
N PRO A 133 17.02 14.14 -10.09
CA PRO A 133 18.28 13.76 -9.46
C PRO A 133 18.31 12.30 -9.03
N ALA A 134 19.46 11.64 -9.18
CA ALA A 134 19.63 10.21 -8.93
C ALA A 134 19.14 9.76 -7.54
N LEU A 135 19.41 10.54 -6.49
CA LEU A 135 18.96 10.20 -5.13
C LEU A 135 17.43 10.17 -5.01
N ILE A 136 16.72 11.07 -5.70
CA ILE A 136 15.25 11.08 -5.70
C ILE A 136 14.75 9.90 -6.52
N ALA A 137 15.36 9.60 -7.67
CA ALA A 137 15.03 8.43 -8.48
C ALA A 137 15.16 7.11 -7.69
N VAL A 138 16.21 6.96 -6.88
CA VAL A 138 16.40 5.82 -5.98
C VAL A 138 15.29 5.74 -4.94
N ARG A 139 14.84 6.86 -4.36
CA ARG A 139 13.72 6.88 -3.39
C ARG A 139 12.40 6.46 -4.02
N VAL A 140 12.08 6.98 -5.21
CA VAL A 140 10.89 6.59 -5.98
C VAL A 140 10.92 5.09 -6.29
N THR A 141 12.08 4.61 -6.76
CA THR A 141 12.28 3.19 -7.08
C THR A 141 12.13 2.31 -5.84
N GLY A 142 12.79 2.66 -4.73
CA GLY A 142 12.70 1.92 -3.47
C GLY A 142 11.26 1.85 -2.93
N ALA A 143 10.55 2.99 -2.91
CA ALA A 143 9.15 3.03 -2.50
C ALA A 143 8.26 2.13 -3.39
N THR A 144 8.50 2.13 -4.69
CA THR A 144 7.79 1.27 -5.64
C THR A 144 8.06 -0.21 -5.38
N LEU A 145 9.33 -0.60 -5.22
CA LEU A 145 9.71 -2.00 -4.96
C LEU A 145 9.12 -2.53 -3.65
N ILE A 146 9.08 -1.71 -2.60
CA ILE A 146 8.44 -2.05 -1.33
C ILE A 146 6.93 -2.20 -1.53
N ALA A 147 6.28 -1.28 -2.25
CA ALA A 147 4.86 -1.36 -2.54
C ALA A 147 4.49 -2.65 -3.29
N LEU A 148 5.35 -3.13 -4.20
CA LEU A 148 5.14 -4.40 -4.90
C LEU A 148 5.16 -5.63 -3.97
N VAL A 149 5.97 -5.62 -2.90
CA VAL A 149 5.94 -6.72 -1.91
C VAL A 149 4.53 -6.88 -1.35
N PHE A 150 3.95 -5.78 -0.89
CA PHE A 150 2.61 -5.77 -0.28
C PHE A 150 1.49 -6.00 -1.30
N ALA A 151 1.66 -5.56 -2.54
CA ALA A 151 0.66 -5.75 -3.60
C ALA A 151 0.55 -7.20 -4.08
N ILE A 152 1.67 -7.92 -4.16
CA ILE A 152 1.72 -9.27 -4.76
C ILE A 152 1.51 -10.36 -3.70
N ALA A 153 1.99 -10.16 -2.47
CA ALA A 153 1.94 -11.17 -1.41
C ALA A 153 0.53 -11.79 -1.16
N PRO A 154 -0.58 -11.03 -1.21
CA PRO A 154 -1.91 -11.59 -0.98
C PRO A 154 -2.46 -12.51 -2.10
N GLY A 155 -1.78 -12.59 -3.25
CA GLY A 155 -2.31 -13.27 -4.45
C GLY A 155 -2.69 -14.74 -4.23
N ASP A 156 -1.89 -15.50 -3.47
CA ASP A 156 -2.21 -16.90 -3.15
C ASP A 156 -3.48 -17.02 -2.29
N TRP A 157 -3.65 -16.12 -1.32
CA TRP A 157 -4.85 -16.10 -0.49
C TRP A 157 -6.08 -15.63 -1.28
N ALA A 158 -5.91 -14.70 -2.23
CA ALA A 158 -6.99 -14.27 -3.11
C ALA A 158 -7.52 -15.45 -3.95
N ALA A 159 -6.63 -16.30 -4.46
CA ALA A 159 -6.99 -17.48 -5.23
C ALA A 159 -7.59 -18.61 -4.36
N THR A 160 -6.93 -18.95 -3.25
CA THR A 160 -7.21 -20.18 -2.51
C THR A 160 -8.10 -20.00 -1.29
N ARG A 161 -8.10 -18.81 -0.67
CA ARG A 161 -8.81 -18.51 0.59
C ARG A 161 -9.43 -17.10 0.61
N PRO A 162 -10.19 -16.70 -0.40
CA PRO A 162 -10.65 -15.32 -0.54
C PRO A 162 -11.54 -14.83 0.62
N GLY A 163 -12.34 -15.72 1.22
CA GLY A 163 -13.12 -15.35 2.41
C GLY A 163 -12.25 -14.96 3.61
N GLN A 164 -11.11 -15.65 3.80
CA GLN A 164 -10.14 -15.31 4.85
C GLN A 164 -9.41 -14.01 4.51
N LEU A 165 -9.07 -13.80 3.24
CA LEU A 165 -8.45 -12.54 2.79
C LEU A 165 -9.39 -11.34 2.99
N LEU A 166 -10.67 -11.47 2.64
CA LEU A 166 -11.66 -10.41 2.86
C LEU A 166 -11.85 -10.10 4.34
N TRP A 167 -11.89 -11.13 5.19
CA TRP A 167 -11.96 -10.94 6.63
C TRP A 167 -10.73 -10.23 7.19
N LEU A 168 -9.54 -10.65 6.74
CA LEU A 168 -8.28 -10.02 7.11
C LEU A 168 -8.20 -8.56 6.65
N ALA A 169 -8.70 -8.26 5.44
CA ALA A 169 -8.82 -6.90 4.94
C ALA A 169 -9.77 -6.06 5.81
N ALA A 170 -10.92 -6.61 6.21
CA ALA A 170 -11.85 -5.92 7.11
C ALA A 170 -11.21 -5.59 8.47
N GLN A 171 -10.45 -6.52 9.06
CA GLN A 171 -9.66 -6.25 10.27
C GLN A 171 -8.57 -5.19 10.02
N GLY A 172 -7.88 -5.31 8.88
CA GLY A 172 -6.88 -4.35 8.43
C GLY A 172 -7.40 -2.92 8.29
N MET A 173 -8.69 -2.70 8.01
CA MET A 173 -9.27 -1.34 7.96
C MET A 173 -9.19 -0.64 9.32
N GLY A 174 -9.47 -1.35 10.41
CA GLY A 174 -9.32 -0.79 11.76
C GLY A 174 -7.86 -0.49 12.09
N VAL A 175 -6.94 -1.38 11.69
CA VAL A 175 -5.49 -1.13 11.85
C VAL A 175 -5.02 0.06 11.01
N ALA A 176 -5.51 0.21 9.78
CA ALA A 176 -5.20 1.34 8.93
C ALA A 176 -5.70 2.65 9.53
N LEU A 177 -6.88 2.64 10.16
CA LEU A 177 -7.39 3.81 10.86
C LEU A 177 -6.49 4.20 12.06
N LEU A 178 -5.98 3.22 12.82
CA LEU A 178 -5.00 3.47 13.87
C LEU A 178 -3.70 4.07 13.30
N LEU A 179 -3.17 3.49 12.22
CA LEU A 179 -1.96 4.00 11.57
C LEU A 179 -2.13 5.45 11.12
N GLN A 180 -3.25 5.77 10.47
CA GLN A 180 -3.53 7.11 9.93
C GLN A 180 -3.84 8.13 11.02
N THR A 181 -4.42 7.72 12.14
CA THR A 181 -4.74 8.65 13.23
C THR A 181 -3.51 8.94 14.09
N ILE A 182 -2.68 7.94 14.39
CA ILE A 182 -1.49 8.09 15.26
C ILE A 182 -0.46 9.04 14.64
N ILE A 183 -0.24 9.00 13.32
CA ILE A 183 0.73 9.91 12.66
C ILE A 183 0.36 11.40 12.78
N HIS A 184 -0.89 11.70 13.14
CA HIS A 184 -1.39 13.07 13.26
C HIS A 184 -1.39 13.59 14.70
N ILE A 185 -1.17 12.74 15.71
CA ILE A 185 -1.10 13.17 17.12
C ILE A 185 -0.11 14.33 17.33
N PRO A 186 1.12 14.34 16.75
CA PRO A 186 2.04 15.46 16.92
C PRO A 186 1.52 16.80 16.38
N ARG A 187 0.51 16.80 15.50
CA ARG A 187 -0.09 18.02 14.94
C ARG A 187 -1.19 18.62 15.81
N MET A 188 -1.69 17.88 16.80
CA MET A 188 -2.80 18.33 17.65
C MET A 188 -2.49 19.67 18.35
N GLY A 189 -1.27 19.85 18.86
CA GLY A 189 -0.89 21.11 19.52
C GLY A 189 -1.00 22.32 18.60
N ILE A 190 -0.58 22.17 17.33
CA ILE A 190 -0.71 23.23 16.31
C ILE A 190 -2.18 23.49 16.00
N TRP A 191 -2.99 22.44 15.87
CA TRP A 191 -4.42 22.59 15.60
C TRP A 191 -5.16 23.29 16.73
N LEU A 192 -4.86 22.97 17.99
CA LEU A 192 -5.43 23.65 19.16
C LEU A 192 -5.08 25.13 19.18
N GLN A 193 -3.83 25.49 18.87
CA GLN A 193 -3.39 26.88 18.78
C GLN A 193 -4.07 27.65 17.64
N GLN A 194 -4.50 26.96 16.59
CA GLN A 194 -5.17 27.53 15.41
C GLN A 194 -6.71 27.44 15.49
N ASP A 195 -7.28 27.11 16.66
CA ASP A 195 -8.71 26.90 16.88
C ASP A 195 -9.34 25.86 15.92
N ARG A 196 -8.56 24.84 15.55
CA ARG A 196 -8.93 23.76 14.63
C ARG A 196 -9.38 22.49 15.38
N TRP A 197 -10.28 22.64 16.34
CA TRP A 197 -10.77 21.56 17.21
C TRP A 197 -11.35 20.36 16.46
N GLY A 198 -11.97 20.58 15.29
CA GLY A 198 -12.52 19.51 14.47
C GLY A 198 -11.49 18.43 14.13
N TRP A 199 -10.24 18.81 13.83
CA TRP A 199 -9.18 17.84 13.51
C TRP A 199 -8.73 17.03 14.73
N VAL A 200 -8.74 17.63 15.92
CA VAL A 200 -8.45 16.94 17.18
C VAL A 200 -9.52 15.87 17.45
N VAL A 201 -10.80 16.23 17.29
CA VAL A 201 -11.93 15.31 17.41
C VAL A 201 -11.82 14.16 16.40
N VAL A 202 -11.46 14.46 15.15
CA VAL A 202 -11.27 13.42 14.11
C VAL A 202 -10.18 12.42 14.51
N VAL A 203 -9.04 12.88 15.03
CA VAL A 203 -7.97 11.96 15.44
C VAL A 203 -8.37 11.12 16.65
N ILE A 204 -8.97 11.74 17.69
CA ILE A 204 -9.44 11.00 18.87
C ILE A 204 -10.52 9.99 18.48
N GLY A 205 -11.52 10.42 17.72
CA GLY A 205 -12.60 9.57 17.22
C GLY A 205 -12.07 8.43 16.36
N GLY A 206 -11.14 8.71 15.46
CA GLY A 206 -10.50 7.69 14.62
C GLY A 206 -9.72 6.65 15.45
N LEU A 207 -9.02 7.07 16.51
CA LEU A 207 -8.35 6.14 17.43
C LEU A 207 -9.37 5.22 18.13
N CYS A 208 -10.43 5.80 18.70
CA CYS A 208 -11.49 5.05 19.37
C CYS A 208 -12.17 4.05 18.43
N VAL A 209 -12.55 4.51 17.23
CA VAL A 209 -13.18 3.68 16.20
C VAL A 209 -12.22 2.59 15.72
N GLY A 210 -10.94 2.90 15.51
CA GLY A 210 -9.94 1.91 15.09
C GLY A 210 -9.76 0.78 16.10
N VAL A 211 -9.64 1.11 17.39
CA VAL A 211 -9.55 0.12 18.48
C VAL A 211 -10.83 -0.71 18.55
N ALA A 212 -12.00 -0.06 18.59
CA ALA A 212 -13.29 -0.73 18.69
C ALA A 212 -13.53 -1.66 17.49
N TRP A 213 -13.15 -1.24 16.29
CA TRP A 213 -13.29 -2.01 15.05
C TRP A 213 -12.47 -3.30 15.08
N VAL A 214 -11.18 -3.22 15.39
CA VAL A 214 -10.31 -4.40 15.48
C VAL A 214 -10.80 -5.35 16.56
N TRP A 215 -11.16 -4.82 17.74
CA TRP A 215 -11.69 -5.62 18.84
C TRP A 215 -12.98 -6.34 18.46
N MET A 216 -13.96 -5.61 17.93
CA MET A 216 -15.26 -6.15 17.52
C MET A 216 -15.10 -7.25 16.47
N LEU A 217 -14.29 -7.03 15.42
CA LEU A 217 -14.07 -8.05 14.40
C LEU A 217 -13.33 -9.27 14.92
N ASN A 218 -12.42 -9.13 15.88
CA ASN A 218 -11.80 -10.29 16.55
C ASN A 218 -12.84 -11.11 17.34
N VAL A 219 -13.72 -10.43 18.09
CA VAL A 219 -14.81 -11.08 18.85
C VAL A 219 -15.77 -11.81 17.90
N VAL A 220 -16.22 -11.15 16.84
CA VAL A 220 -17.13 -11.76 15.85
C VAL A 220 -16.46 -12.96 15.15
N HIS A 221 -15.17 -12.86 14.79
CA HIS A 221 -14.44 -13.97 14.17
C HIS A 221 -14.42 -15.21 15.07
N ARG A 222 -14.14 -14.99 16.36
CA ARG A 222 -14.15 -16.04 17.38
C ARG A 222 -15.54 -16.62 17.62
N GLN A 223 -16.57 -15.79 17.72
CA GLN A 223 -17.95 -16.26 17.90
C GLN A 223 -18.43 -17.14 16.74
N ARG A 224 -17.84 -16.96 15.55
CA ARG A 224 -18.05 -17.83 14.37
C ARG A 224 -17.21 -19.11 14.39
N GLY A 225 -16.51 -19.40 15.49
CA GLY A 225 -15.66 -20.59 15.65
C GLY A 225 -14.37 -20.56 14.82
N ALA A 226 -13.99 -19.40 14.27
CA ALA A 226 -12.79 -19.30 13.45
C ALA A 226 -11.51 -19.25 14.30
N PRO A 227 -10.37 -19.73 13.79
CA PRO A 227 -9.09 -19.63 14.48
C PRO A 227 -8.71 -18.19 14.77
N LYS A 228 -7.94 -17.98 15.84
CA LYS A 228 -7.40 -16.66 16.18
C LYS A 228 -6.55 -16.12 15.02
N THR A 229 -6.84 -14.89 14.59
CA THR A 229 -6.02 -14.22 13.57
C THR A 229 -4.65 -13.85 14.15
N ASP A 230 -3.59 -14.10 13.39
CA ASP A 230 -2.24 -13.64 13.76
C ASP A 230 -2.18 -12.09 13.72
N PRO A 231 -1.82 -11.41 14.82
CA PRO A 231 -1.69 -9.94 14.84
C PRO A 231 -0.70 -9.42 13.79
N ARG A 232 0.31 -10.21 13.39
CA ARG A 232 1.26 -9.83 12.33
C ARG A 232 0.55 -9.70 10.98
N LEU A 233 -0.36 -10.62 10.67
CA LEU A 233 -1.14 -10.57 9.44
C LEU A 233 -2.11 -9.39 9.44
N GLN A 234 -2.73 -9.08 10.60
CA GLN A 234 -3.57 -7.89 10.74
C GLN A 234 -2.77 -6.61 10.50
N LEU A 235 -1.54 -6.53 11.03
CA LEU A 235 -0.66 -5.40 10.81
C LEU A 235 -0.29 -5.23 9.32
N VAL A 236 0.08 -6.33 8.66
CA VAL A 236 0.39 -6.33 7.22
C VAL A 236 -0.83 -5.90 6.40
N ALA A 237 -2.02 -6.40 6.72
CA ALA A 237 -3.25 -5.97 6.06
C ALA A 237 -3.56 -4.48 6.29
N GLY A 238 -3.30 -4.00 7.51
CA GLY A 238 -3.34 -2.57 7.86
C GLY A 238 -2.38 -1.75 7.01
N PHE A 239 -1.14 -2.21 6.80
CA PHE A 239 -0.18 -1.55 5.90
C PHE A 239 -0.64 -1.54 4.44
N CYS A 240 -1.18 -2.66 3.92
CA CYS A 240 -1.74 -2.69 2.57
C CYS A 240 -2.87 -1.67 2.40
N ILE A 241 -3.74 -1.53 3.38
CA ILE A 241 -4.84 -0.57 3.31
C ILE A 241 -4.31 0.86 3.48
N ALA A 242 -3.57 1.13 4.56
CA ALA A 242 -3.10 2.47 4.91
C ALA A 242 -2.13 3.06 3.88
N TYR A 243 -1.25 2.24 3.32
CA TYR A 243 -0.15 2.71 2.49
C TYR A 243 -0.27 2.33 1.02
N LEU A 244 -1.22 1.49 0.60
CA LEU A 244 -1.47 1.25 -0.82
C LEU A 244 -2.88 1.66 -1.23
N LEU A 245 -3.92 1.11 -0.58
CA LEU A 245 -5.31 1.36 -0.99
C LEU A 245 -5.77 2.78 -0.70
N LEU A 246 -5.45 3.36 0.46
CA LEU A 246 -5.84 4.74 0.75
C LEU A 246 -5.13 5.77 -0.16
N PRO A 247 -3.82 5.66 -0.45
CA PRO A 247 -3.18 6.50 -1.48
C PRO A 247 -3.82 6.35 -2.86
N LEU A 248 -4.14 5.13 -3.29
CA LEU A 248 -4.87 4.90 -4.54
C LEU A 248 -6.25 5.57 -4.50
N LEU A 249 -7.02 5.35 -3.44
CA LEU A 249 -8.37 5.92 -3.29
C LEU A 249 -8.31 7.44 -3.31
N HIS A 250 -7.33 8.03 -2.62
CA HIS A 250 -7.09 9.46 -2.67
C HIS A 250 -6.79 9.91 -4.09
N HIS A 251 -5.96 9.20 -4.85
CA HIS A 251 -5.68 9.55 -6.24
C HIS A 251 -6.93 9.48 -7.14
N LEU A 252 -7.75 8.43 -6.98
CA LEU A 252 -8.93 8.17 -7.81
C LEU A 252 -10.14 9.07 -7.49
N VAL A 253 -10.34 9.42 -6.21
CA VAL A 253 -11.56 10.09 -5.74
C VAL A 253 -11.28 11.44 -5.07
N GLY A 254 -10.16 11.57 -4.37
CA GLY A 254 -9.82 12.75 -3.55
C GLY A 254 -9.13 13.89 -4.31
N THR A 255 -9.30 13.97 -5.64
CA THR A 255 -8.55 14.91 -6.47
C THR A 255 -9.42 15.87 -7.27
N ASP A 256 -10.72 15.96 -7.00
CA ASP A 256 -11.66 16.85 -7.69
C ASP A 256 -11.55 16.79 -9.23
N GLY A 257 -11.29 15.59 -9.76
CA GLY A 257 -11.12 15.31 -11.19
C GLY A 257 -9.73 15.60 -11.78
N TYR A 258 -8.78 16.08 -10.98
CA TYR A 258 -7.40 16.36 -11.44
C TYR A 258 -6.48 15.14 -11.42
N PHE A 259 -6.84 14.08 -10.68
CA PHE A 259 -6.06 12.83 -10.55
C PHE A 259 -4.58 13.10 -10.21
N TYR A 260 -4.32 13.97 -9.24
CA TYR A 260 -2.96 14.26 -8.78
C TYR A 260 -2.45 13.20 -7.80
N ILE A 261 -1.12 13.13 -7.64
CA ILE A 261 -0.46 12.26 -6.66
C ILE A 261 -0.33 13.02 -5.35
N THR A 262 -0.95 12.50 -4.30
CA THR A 262 -0.92 13.08 -2.95
C THR A 262 0.49 13.29 -2.40
N ASN A 263 0.66 14.30 -1.54
CA ASN A 263 1.88 14.41 -0.73
C ASN A 263 1.92 13.29 0.32
N SER A 264 3.12 12.96 0.82
CA SER A 264 3.27 11.88 1.80
C SER A 264 2.71 12.24 3.17
N ASP A 265 2.59 13.53 3.50
CA ASP A 265 2.12 14.02 4.80
C ASP A 265 0.64 13.71 5.10
N ASN A 266 -0.09 13.22 4.10
CA ASN A 266 -1.45 12.69 4.22
C ASN A 266 -1.48 11.23 4.70
N PHE A 267 -0.37 10.49 4.58
CA PHE A 267 -0.32 9.05 4.90
C PHE A 267 0.83 8.66 5.83
N PHE A 268 1.85 9.50 5.94
CA PHE A 268 3.05 9.26 6.70
C PHE A 268 3.34 10.41 7.66
N ALA A 269 4.02 10.11 8.75
CA ALA A 269 4.56 11.12 9.64
C ALA A 269 5.73 11.86 8.98
N ARG A 270 5.92 13.13 9.34
CA ARG A 270 6.96 14.01 8.79
C ARG A 270 8.39 13.59 9.14
N THR A 271 8.56 12.78 10.19
CA THR A 271 9.87 12.32 10.64
C THR A 271 9.88 10.81 10.76
N VAL A 272 11.03 10.20 10.48
CA VAL A 272 11.24 8.75 10.59
C VAL A 272 10.96 8.29 12.02
N ALA A 273 11.42 9.03 13.03
CA ALA A 273 11.18 8.70 14.43
C ALA A 273 9.68 8.65 14.77
N ALA A 274 8.90 9.65 14.34
CA ALA A 274 7.45 9.65 14.56
C ALA A 274 6.75 8.52 13.79
N GLN A 275 7.23 8.19 12.58
CA GLN A 275 6.67 7.09 11.79
C GLN A 275 6.92 5.73 12.47
N LEU A 276 8.15 5.50 12.97
CA LEU A 276 8.51 4.28 13.71
C LEU A 276 7.72 4.17 15.02
N ALA A 277 7.55 5.29 15.74
CA ALA A 277 6.72 5.33 16.93
C ALA A 277 5.26 4.98 16.60
N ALA A 278 4.70 5.54 15.52
CA ALA A 278 3.34 5.24 15.10
C ALA A 278 3.13 3.75 14.78
N TRP A 279 4.10 3.13 14.08
CA TRP A 279 4.10 1.69 13.83
C TRP A 279 4.20 0.87 15.11
N GLY A 280 5.11 1.25 16.03
CA GLY A 280 5.28 0.57 17.31
C GLY A 280 4.02 0.62 18.18
N VAL A 281 3.40 1.80 18.31
CA VAL A 281 2.15 1.98 19.06
C VAL A 281 1.01 1.17 18.44
N THR A 282 0.87 1.22 17.10
CA THR A 282 -0.16 0.43 16.41
C THR A 282 0.06 -1.07 16.63
N ALA A 283 1.28 -1.56 16.46
CA ALA A 283 1.61 -2.97 16.65
C ALA A 283 1.34 -3.44 18.08
N GLY A 284 1.72 -2.62 19.08
CA GLY A 284 1.41 -2.87 20.48
C GLY A 284 -0.09 -2.91 20.76
N ALA A 285 -0.86 -1.95 20.22
CA ALA A 285 -2.31 -1.91 20.36
C ALA A 285 -2.98 -3.15 19.74
N VAL A 286 -2.63 -3.50 18.49
CA VAL A 286 -3.15 -4.70 17.81
C VAL A 286 -2.85 -5.96 18.61
N TRP A 287 -1.63 -6.10 19.14
CA TRP A 287 -1.25 -7.24 19.97
C TRP A 287 -2.06 -7.31 21.28
N LEU A 288 -2.23 -6.19 21.97
CA LEU A 288 -3.03 -6.11 23.20
C LEU A 288 -4.50 -6.45 22.94
N ILE A 289 -5.09 -5.89 21.88
CA ILE A 289 -6.47 -6.19 21.47
C ILE A 289 -6.64 -7.68 21.20
N ASN A 290 -5.69 -8.29 20.48
CA ASN A 290 -5.71 -9.73 20.21
C ASN A 290 -5.56 -10.58 21.48
N ARG A 291 -4.90 -10.08 22.53
CA ARG A 291 -4.85 -10.76 23.84
C ARG A 291 -6.13 -10.53 24.67
N ALA A 292 -6.76 -9.37 24.56
CA ALA A 292 -8.01 -9.10 25.28
C ALA A 292 -9.23 -9.80 24.66
N SER A 293 -9.17 -10.16 23.38
CA SER A 293 -10.24 -10.87 22.68
C SER A 293 -10.21 -12.40 22.83
N THR A 294 -9.22 -12.95 23.56
CA THR A 294 -9.16 -14.38 23.95
C THR A 294 -9.84 -14.63 25.27
#